data_AF-A0A0M1P7T8-F1
#
_entry.id   AF-A0A0M1P7T8-F1
#
_cell.length_a   1.000
_cell.length_b   1.000
_cell.length_c   1.000
_cell.angle_alpha   90.00
_cell.angle_beta   90.00
_cell.angle_gamma   90.00
#
_symmetry.space_group_name_H-M   'P 1'
#
loop_
_entity.id
_entity.type
_entity.pdbx_description
1 polymer ?
#
loop_
_entity_poly.entity_id
_entity_poly.type
_entity_poly.pdbx_seq_one_letter_code
_entity_poly.pdbx_strand_id
1 'polypeptide(L)'
;MNTRIIENTKLDLVTEEMNLEASSILYSYNELRSKFPDNIDYLKLHEIQIQIGKLGEAFAYEYELTKLYVTEYQALVDNSKAADPTNGYDILSFDTDGTKLYIEVKTSINDESDFYITQNEIDTARDCLSRGEKYLIYRITNIMDERSRVKVNVISDIINSNIYVVEPYHYKVRIKEDSW
;
A
#
# COMPACT_ATOMS: atom_id res chain seq x y z
N MET A 1 11.46 -34.97 -27.12
CA MET A 1 12.20 -33.79 -26.62
C MET A 1 11.29 -32.59 -26.30
N ASN A 2 9.98 -32.79 -26.06
CA ASN A 2 9.02 -31.69 -25.80
C ASN A 2 8.32 -31.75 -24.44
N THR A 3 8.40 -32.85 -23.68
CA THR A 3 7.60 -32.99 -22.45
C THR A 3 8.11 -32.11 -21.31
N ARG A 4 9.43 -31.98 -21.13
CA ARG A 4 10.04 -31.13 -20.09
C ARG A 4 9.83 -29.62 -20.31
N ILE A 5 9.80 -29.16 -21.57
CA ILE A 5 9.55 -27.75 -21.87
C ILE A 5 8.09 -27.42 -21.59
N ILE A 6 7.15 -28.30 -21.98
CA ILE A 6 5.72 -28.11 -21.73
C ILE A 6 5.41 -28.14 -20.21
N GLU A 7 6.07 -28.99 -19.43
CA GLU A 7 5.93 -29.01 -17.96
C GLU A 7 6.47 -27.73 -17.32
N ASN A 8 7.68 -27.27 -17.68
CA ASN A 8 8.23 -26.03 -17.13
C ASN A 8 7.40 -24.80 -17.50
N THR A 9 6.98 -24.67 -18.76
CA THR A 9 6.13 -23.53 -19.19
C THR A 9 4.78 -23.54 -18.47
N LYS A 10 4.21 -24.72 -18.20
CA LYS A 10 2.95 -24.82 -17.46
C LYS A 10 3.15 -24.53 -15.97
N LEU A 11 4.28 -24.92 -15.40
CA LEU A 11 4.65 -24.60 -14.02
C LEU A 11 4.87 -23.09 -13.86
N ASP A 12 5.57 -22.45 -14.81
CA ASP A 12 5.83 -20.99 -14.83
C ASP A 12 4.53 -20.18 -14.92
N LEU A 13 3.60 -20.58 -15.81
CA LEU A 13 2.28 -19.96 -15.94
C LEU A 13 1.42 -20.14 -14.69
N VAL A 14 1.44 -21.34 -14.09
CA VAL A 14 0.75 -21.62 -12.82
C VAL A 14 1.35 -20.77 -11.69
N THR A 15 2.67 -20.63 -11.62
CA THR A 15 3.30 -19.73 -10.64
C THR A 15 2.99 -18.26 -10.90
N GLU A 16 2.83 -17.81 -12.14
CA GLU A 16 2.46 -16.42 -12.43
C GLU A 16 1.01 -16.11 -12.04
N GLU A 17 0.08 -17.00 -12.37
CA GLU A 17 -1.33 -16.87 -12.00
C GLU A 17 -1.50 -16.95 -10.47
N MET A 18 -0.81 -17.89 -9.82
CA MET A 18 -0.76 -17.99 -8.36
C MET A 18 -0.09 -16.78 -7.69
N ASN A 19 0.97 -16.21 -8.28
CA ASN A 19 1.62 -15.01 -7.75
C ASN A 19 0.72 -13.78 -7.89
N LEU A 20 -0.07 -13.70 -8.96
CA LEU A 20 -1.03 -12.62 -9.16
C LEU A 20 -2.20 -12.73 -8.18
N GLU A 21 -2.72 -13.94 -7.96
CA GLU A 21 -3.74 -14.23 -6.95
C GLU A 21 -3.21 -13.98 -5.53
N ALA A 22 -1.99 -14.42 -5.21
CA ALA A 22 -1.31 -14.16 -3.94
C ALA A 22 -1.04 -12.66 -3.70
N SER A 23 -0.68 -11.92 -4.75
CA SER A 23 -0.54 -10.46 -4.70
C SER A 23 -1.87 -9.74 -4.52
N SER A 24 -2.98 -10.40 -4.83
CA SER A 24 -4.31 -9.86 -4.61
C SER A 24 -4.82 -10.06 -3.17
N ILE A 25 -4.09 -10.85 -2.35
CA ILE A 25 -4.47 -11.31 -0.99
C ILE A 25 -3.69 -10.62 0.15
N LEU A 26 -2.50 -10.10 -0.13
CA LEU A 26 -1.71 -9.09 0.60
C LEU A 26 -1.79 -9.03 2.16
N TYR A 27 -0.73 -9.06 2.98
CA TYR A 27 0.70 -8.74 2.86
C TYR A 27 1.58 -9.58 3.80
N SER A 28 1.00 -10.47 4.60
CA SER A 28 1.78 -11.21 5.57
C SER A 28 2.43 -12.43 4.95
N TYR A 29 3.75 -12.53 5.07
CA TYR A 29 4.49 -13.75 4.75
C TYR A 29 3.85 -14.99 5.41
N ASN A 30 3.28 -14.83 6.61
CA ASN A 30 2.60 -15.91 7.31
C ASN A 30 1.26 -16.29 6.66
N GLU A 31 0.49 -15.33 6.16
CA GLU A 31 -0.77 -15.59 5.46
C GLU A 31 -0.53 -16.25 4.10
N LEU A 32 0.46 -15.75 3.36
CA LEU A 32 0.89 -16.32 2.09
C LEU A 32 1.38 -17.75 2.27
N ARG A 33 2.22 -17.99 3.28
CA ARG A 33 2.70 -19.34 3.62
C ARG A 33 1.58 -20.25 4.08
N SER A 34 0.57 -19.73 4.77
CA SER A 34 -0.59 -20.52 5.20
C SER A 34 -1.50 -20.89 4.02
N LYS A 35 -1.68 -19.99 3.04
CA LYS A 35 -2.56 -20.23 1.87
C LYS A 35 -1.87 -21.04 0.77
N PHE A 36 -0.54 -20.89 0.63
CA PHE A 36 0.23 -21.53 -0.44
C PHE A 36 1.58 -22.06 0.07
N PRO A 37 1.57 -23.19 0.82
CA PRO A 37 2.73 -23.65 1.58
C PRO A 37 3.93 -24.12 0.73
N ASP A 38 3.71 -24.62 -0.49
CA ASP A 38 4.74 -25.38 -1.21
C ASP A 38 5.21 -24.79 -2.57
N ASN A 39 4.70 -23.64 -3.04
CA ASN A 39 4.96 -23.20 -4.43
C ASN A 39 4.98 -21.66 -4.66
N ILE A 40 5.25 -20.83 -3.65
CA ILE A 40 5.37 -19.37 -3.85
C ILE A 40 6.83 -18.93 -4.00
N ASP A 41 7.10 -18.21 -5.08
CA ASP A 41 8.30 -17.38 -5.20
C ASP A 41 8.05 -16.03 -4.49
N TYR A 42 8.49 -15.96 -3.24
CA TYR A 42 8.30 -14.77 -2.41
C TYR A 42 9.04 -13.53 -2.92
N LEU A 43 10.14 -13.72 -3.67
CA LEU A 43 10.88 -12.58 -4.24
C LEU A 43 10.07 -11.98 -5.38
N LYS A 44 9.59 -12.82 -6.31
CA LYS A 44 8.72 -12.38 -7.41
C LYS A 44 7.42 -11.75 -6.88
N LEU A 45 6.84 -12.32 -5.84
CA LEU A 45 5.67 -11.74 -5.19
C LEU A 45 5.96 -10.35 -4.61
N HIS A 46 7.06 -10.21 -3.86
CA HIS A 46 7.46 -8.91 -3.31
C HIS A 46 7.72 -7.86 -4.41
N GLU A 47 8.34 -8.25 -5.52
CA GLU A 47 8.51 -7.37 -6.68
C GLU A 47 7.18 -6.89 -7.24
N ILE A 48 6.21 -7.78 -7.43
CA ILE A 48 4.86 -7.44 -7.90
C ILE A 48 4.19 -6.46 -6.92
N GLN A 49 4.30 -6.70 -5.61
CA GLN A 49 3.74 -5.83 -4.58
C GLN A 49 4.31 -4.41 -4.65
N ILE A 50 5.64 -4.28 -4.82
CA ILE A 50 6.29 -2.98 -5.03
C ILE A 50 5.72 -2.29 -6.27
N GLN A 51 5.52 -3.01 -7.38
CA GLN A 51 4.95 -2.41 -8.59
C GLN A 51 3.51 -1.92 -8.40
N ILE A 52 2.69 -2.68 -7.66
CA ILE A 52 1.31 -2.28 -7.34
C ILE A 52 1.29 -1.04 -6.45
N GLY A 53 2.16 -0.98 -5.44
CA GLY A 53 2.34 0.21 -4.59
C GLY A 53 2.66 1.45 -5.43
N LYS A 54 3.69 1.35 -6.27
CA LYS A 54 4.11 2.43 -7.18
C LYS A 54 3.01 2.87 -8.15
N LEU A 55 2.24 1.93 -8.68
CA LEU A 55 1.10 2.25 -9.55
C LEU A 55 0.04 3.05 -8.79
N GLY A 56 -0.22 2.68 -7.54
CA GLY A 56 -1.11 3.41 -6.65
C GLY A 56 -0.62 4.81 -6.32
N GLU A 57 0.66 4.96 -5.95
CA GLU A 57 1.29 6.26 -5.69
C GLU A 57 1.19 7.18 -6.91
N ALA A 58 1.50 6.66 -8.11
CA ALA A 58 1.38 7.41 -9.35
C ALA A 58 -0.08 7.83 -9.63
N PHE A 59 -1.04 6.93 -9.42
CA PHE A 59 -2.46 7.24 -9.56
C PHE A 59 -2.90 8.32 -8.56
N ALA A 60 -2.52 8.20 -7.29
CA ALA A 60 -2.86 9.15 -6.23
C ALA A 60 -2.32 10.55 -6.55
N TYR A 61 -1.09 10.62 -7.06
CA TYR A 61 -0.46 11.86 -7.48
C TYR A 61 -1.25 12.55 -8.60
N GLU A 62 -1.57 11.83 -9.68
CA GLU A 62 -2.38 12.37 -10.79
C GLU A 62 -3.81 12.75 -10.35
N TYR A 63 -4.38 11.97 -9.41
CA TYR A 63 -5.67 12.27 -8.80
C TYR A 63 -5.64 13.62 -8.04
N GLU A 64 -4.60 13.86 -7.24
CA GLU A 64 -4.41 15.13 -6.53
C GLU A 64 -4.13 16.31 -7.49
N LEU A 65 -3.29 16.11 -8.52
CA LEU A 65 -3.06 17.11 -9.56
C LEU A 65 -4.37 17.49 -10.28
N THR A 66 -5.24 16.51 -10.54
CA THR A 66 -6.54 16.76 -11.17
C THR A 66 -7.49 17.47 -10.21
N LYS A 67 -7.52 17.09 -8.93
CA LYS A 67 -8.34 17.74 -7.89
C LYS A 67 -7.98 19.21 -7.72
N LEU A 68 -6.69 19.52 -7.80
CA LEU A 68 -6.13 20.88 -7.66
C LEU A 68 -6.00 21.62 -8.98
N TYR A 69 -6.53 21.08 -10.09
CA TYR A 69 -6.46 21.74 -11.39
C TYR A 69 -6.94 23.20 -11.29
N VAL A 70 -6.21 24.11 -11.95
CA VAL A 70 -6.39 25.59 -11.92
C VAL A 70 -6.19 26.28 -10.57
N THR A 71 -5.76 25.58 -9.52
CA THR A 71 -5.32 26.21 -8.27
C THR A 71 -3.81 26.47 -8.29
N GLU A 72 -3.34 27.41 -7.47
CA GLU A 72 -1.90 27.65 -7.30
C GLU A 72 -1.16 26.48 -6.63
N TYR A 73 -1.89 25.64 -5.89
CA TYR A 73 -1.33 24.51 -5.14
C TYR A 73 -1.06 23.28 -5.99
N GLN A 74 -1.60 23.19 -7.22
CA GLN A 74 -1.36 22.07 -8.12
C GLN A 74 0.14 21.82 -8.34
N ALA A 75 0.91 22.90 -8.51
CA ALA A 75 2.35 22.83 -8.74
C ALA A 75 3.17 22.49 -7.48
N LEU A 76 2.53 22.42 -6.31
CA LEU A 76 3.18 22.15 -5.03
C LEU A 76 3.01 20.70 -4.56
N VAL A 77 2.19 19.90 -5.25
CA VAL A 77 2.04 18.47 -4.94
C VAL A 77 3.40 17.78 -5.12
N ASP A 78 3.85 17.05 -4.10
CA ASP A 78 5.17 16.41 -4.06
C ASP A 78 5.04 14.93 -3.70
N ASN A 79 5.28 14.06 -4.67
CA ASN A 79 5.34 12.60 -4.51
C ASN A 79 6.77 12.06 -4.31
N SER A 80 7.79 12.92 -4.21
CA SER A 80 9.16 12.46 -3.91
C SER A 80 9.27 11.86 -2.51
N LYS A 81 8.27 12.10 -1.64
CA LYS A 81 8.21 11.59 -0.27
C LYS A 81 8.13 10.06 -0.22
N ALA A 82 7.45 9.43 -1.19
CA ALA A 82 7.36 7.98 -1.32
C ALA A 82 8.74 7.29 -1.48
N ALA A 83 9.77 8.02 -1.94
CA ALA A 83 11.12 7.48 -2.07
C ALA A 83 11.85 7.30 -0.72
N ASP A 84 11.33 7.89 0.36
CA ASP A 84 11.88 7.78 1.71
C ASP A 84 10.79 7.34 2.70
N PRO A 85 10.73 6.02 3.02
CA PRO A 85 9.75 5.46 3.95
C PRO A 85 9.80 6.07 5.36
N THR A 86 10.91 6.73 5.73
CA THR A 86 11.03 7.36 7.06
C THR A 86 10.11 8.57 7.22
N ASN A 87 9.64 9.16 6.11
CA ASN A 87 8.62 10.21 6.14
C ASN A 87 7.30 9.71 6.76
N GLY A 88 6.95 8.44 6.55
CA GLY A 88 5.69 7.85 6.99
C GLY A 88 4.47 8.42 6.25
N TYR A 89 4.65 8.87 5.00
CA TYR A 89 3.61 9.21 4.04
C TYR A 89 4.22 9.30 2.63
N ASP A 90 3.42 9.14 1.58
CA ASP A 90 3.89 9.04 0.19
C ASP A 90 3.80 10.37 -0.59
N ILE A 91 2.78 11.19 -0.30
CA ILE A 91 2.49 12.42 -1.03
C ILE A 91 2.23 13.57 -0.07
N LEU A 92 2.93 14.68 -0.27
CA LEU A 92 2.54 15.98 0.28
C LEU A 92 1.65 16.69 -0.74
N SER A 93 0.41 16.97 -0.36
CA SER A 93 -0.56 17.68 -1.20
C SER A 93 -1.20 18.82 -0.42
N PHE A 94 -2.22 19.43 -1.01
CA PHE A 94 -2.94 20.56 -0.46
C PHE A 94 -4.44 20.41 -0.71
N ASP A 95 -5.24 21.03 0.15
CA ASP A 95 -6.63 21.34 -0.12
C ASP A 95 -6.72 22.64 -0.95
N THR A 96 -7.90 22.92 -1.51
CA THR A 96 -8.13 24.10 -2.35
C THR A 96 -7.92 25.43 -1.62
N ASP A 97 -7.95 25.42 -0.29
CA ASP A 97 -7.69 26.59 0.57
C ASP A 97 -6.21 26.71 1.00
N GLY A 98 -5.34 25.78 0.58
CA GLY A 98 -3.93 25.74 0.93
C GLY A 98 -3.60 24.94 2.19
N THR A 99 -4.58 24.29 2.82
CA THR A 99 -4.34 23.37 3.94
C THR A 99 -3.48 22.20 3.48
N LYS A 100 -2.35 21.94 4.14
CA LYS A 100 -1.48 20.79 3.83
C LYS A 100 -2.18 19.46 4.10
N LEU A 101 -1.98 18.52 3.18
CA LEU A 101 -2.43 17.13 3.26
C LEU A 101 -1.22 16.21 3.22
N TYR A 102 -1.08 15.35 4.23
CA TYR A 102 -0.10 14.28 4.28
C TYR A 102 -0.82 13.00 3.87
N ILE A 103 -0.48 12.44 2.71
CA ILE A 103 -1.25 11.33 2.11
C ILE A 103 -0.40 10.07 2.10
N GLU A 104 -0.92 9.03 2.74
CA GLU A 104 -0.42 7.66 2.69
C GLU A 104 -1.26 6.85 1.69
N VAL A 105 -0.63 6.09 0.80
CA VAL A 105 -1.31 5.38 -0.28
C VAL A 105 -1.30 3.88 -0.01
N LYS A 106 -2.49 3.28 0.06
CA LYS A 106 -2.67 1.83 0.25
C LYS A 106 -3.38 1.24 -0.96
N THR A 107 -2.70 0.34 -1.65
CA THR A 107 -3.14 -0.14 -2.96
C THR A 107 -3.36 -1.65 -2.98
N SER A 108 -4.46 -2.09 -3.58
CA SER A 108 -4.74 -3.50 -3.82
C SER A 108 -5.33 -3.76 -5.21
N ILE A 109 -5.11 -4.97 -5.72
CA ILE A 109 -5.67 -5.42 -7.00
C ILE A 109 -7.19 -5.63 -6.90
N ASN A 110 -7.66 -6.11 -5.76
CA ASN A 110 -9.07 -6.41 -5.49
C ASN A 110 -9.67 -5.41 -4.50
N ASP A 111 -10.98 -5.47 -4.31
CA ASP A 111 -11.71 -4.64 -3.33
C ASP A 111 -11.62 -5.20 -1.89
N GLU A 112 -10.42 -5.52 -1.41
CA GLU A 112 -10.19 -6.04 -0.06
C GLU A 112 -10.37 -4.96 1.01
N SER A 113 -11.14 -5.24 2.05
CA SER A 113 -11.44 -4.27 3.12
C SER A 113 -10.22 -3.96 4.00
N ASP A 114 -9.39 -4.97 4.21
CA ASP A 114 -8.31 -4.93 5.19
C ASP A 114 -7.03 -4.47 4.50
N PHE A 115 -6.21 -3.72 5.23
CA PHE A 115 -4.93 -3.25 4.74
C PHE A 115 -3.96 -3.06 5.90
N TYR A 116 -2.68 -3.09 5.57
CA TYR A 116 -1.61 -2.96 6.54
C TYR A 116 -1.11 -1.53 6.60
N ILE A 117 -0.83 -1.07 7.80
CA ILE A 117 -0.23 0.22 8.09
C ILE A 117 0.98 0.00 9.01
N THR A 118 2.08 0.70 8.75
CA THR A 118 3.29 0.57 9.55
C THR A 118 3.20 1.38 10.83
N GLN A 119 4.05 1.06 11.81
CA GLN A 119 4.13 1.84 13.05
C GLN A 119 4.53 3.30 12.76
N ASN A 120 5.45 3.52 11.80
CA ASN A 120 5.89 4.86 11.42
C ASN A 120 4.74 5.69 10.85
N GLU A 121 3.95 5.12 9.93
CA GLU A 121 2.76 5.78 9.36
C GLU A 121 1.72 6.15 10.43
N ILE A 122 1.46 5.23 11.39
CA ILE A 122 0.56 5.51 12.52
C ILE A 122 1.08 6.64 13.40
N ASP A 123 2.38 6.66 13.69
CA ASP A 123 2.98 7.69 14.53
C ASP A 123 3.00 9.04 13.80
N THR A 124 3.32 9.07 12.50
CA THR A 124 3.19 10.26 11.65
C THR A 124 1.75 10.78 11.61
N ALA A 125 0.76 9.90 11.51
CA ALA A 125 -0.66 10.29 11.53
C ALA A 125 -1.06 10.95 12.86
N ARG A 126 -0.63 10.38 14.00
CA ARG A 126 -0.86 10.95 15.34
C ARG A 126 -0.18 12.31 15.50
N ASP A 127 1.04 12.41 15.01
CA ASP A 127 1.84 13.64 15.07
C ASP A 127 1.18 14.77 14.26
N CYS A 128 0.71 14.48 13.03
CA CYS A 128 -0.06 15.43 12.23
C CYS A 128 -1.32 15.88 12.95
N LEU A 129 -2.10 14.93 13.50
CA LEU A 129 -3.32 15.24 14.23
C LEU A 129 -3.03 16.15 15.44
N SER A 130 -1.95 15.90 16.18
CA SER A 130 -1.55 16.73 17.33
C SER A 130 -1.21 18.18 16.96
N ARG A 131 -0.77 18.41 15.70
CA ARG A 131 -0.49 19.73 15.14
C ARG A 131 -1.69 20.37 14.44
N GLY A 132 -2.83 19.68 14.38
CA GLY A 132 -4.01 20.11 13.62
C GLY A 132 -3.84 20.00 12.10
N GLU A 133 -2.87 19.22 11.64
CA GLU A 133 -2.64 18.91 10.22
C GLU A 133 -3.49 17.72 9.78
N LYS A 134 -3.77 17.61 8.48
CA LYS A 134 -4.56 16.51 7.92
C LYS A 134 -3.65 15.38 7.44
N TYR A 135 -3.77 14.21 8.05
CA TYR A 135 -3.19 12.96 7.54
C TYR A 135 -4.29 12.08 6.95
N LEU A 136 -4.17 11.72 5.68
CA LEU A 136 -5.16 10.99 4.92
C LEU A 136 -4.58 9.65 4.45
N ILE A 137 -5.40 8.61 4.45
CA ILE A 137 -5.08 7.36 3.76
C ILE A 137 -5.92 7.28 2.49
N TYR A 138 -5.26 7.13 1.35
CA TYR A 138 -5.88 6.90 0.06
C TYR A 138 -5.86 5.40 -0.22
N ARG A 139 -7.00 4.75 -0.03
CA ARG A 139 -7.22 3.32 -0.30
C ARG A 139 -7.64 3.17 -1.75
N ILE A 140 -6.70 2.77 -2.60
CA ILE A 140 -6.89 2.61 -4.05
C ILE A 140 -7.07 1.14 -4.40
N THR A 141 -8.22 0.78 -4.95
CA THR A 141 -8.51 -0.62 -5.32
C THR A 141 -8.95 -0.80 -6.74
N ASN A 142 -8.90 -2.04 -7.19
CA ASN A 142 -9.20 -2.43 -8.56
C ASN A 142 -8.24 -1.78 -9.56
N ILE A 143 -6.99 -1.53 -9.14
CA ILE A 143 -6.04 -0.75 -9.93
C ILE A 143 -5.57 -1.47 -11.21
N MET A 144 -5.72 -2.80 -11.26
CA MET A 144 -5.40 -3.63 -12.42
C MET A 144 -6.65 -4.27 -13.06
N ASP A 145 -7.84 -3.99 -12.55
CA ASP A 145 -9.06 -4.57 -13.11
C ASP A 145 -9.56 -3.74 -14.29
N GLU A 146 -9.26 -4.19 -15.51
CA GLU A 146 -9.69 -3.54 -16.76
C GLU A 146 -11.22 -3.47 -16.92
N ARG A 147 -11.98 -4.28 -16.17
CA ARG A 147 -13.45 -4.35 -16.24
C ARG A 147 -14.13 -3.45 -15.22
N SER A 148 -13.40 -3.00 -14.20
CA SER A 148 -13.93 -2.15 -13.13
C SER A 148 -13.28 -0.77 -13.15
N ARG A 149 -13.97 0.21 -12.59
CA ARG A 149 -13.35 1.51 -12.34
C ARG A 149 -12.47 1.41 -11.08
N VAL A 150 -11.27 1.98 -11.15
CA VAL A 150 -10.42 2.20 -9.98
C VAL A 150 -11.24 2.93 -8.91
N LYS A 151 -11.24 2.41 -7.68
CA LYS A 151 -11.95 3.01 -6.55
C LYS A 151 -10.95 3.71 -5.65
N VAL A 152 -11.28 4.93 -5.23
CA VAL A 152 -10.52 5.67 -4.22
C VAL A 152 -11.43 5.86 -3.01
N ASN A 153 -11.01 5.32 -1.87
CA ASN A 153 -11.63 5.62 -0.59
C ASN A 153 -10.64 6.42 0.26
N VAL A 154 -11.06 7.60 0.72
CA VAL A 154 -10.23 8.50 1.52
C VAL A 154 -10.62 8.35 2.98
N ILE A 155 -9.66 7.97 3.82
CA ILE A 155 -9.81 7.84 5.26
C ILE A 155 -9.11 9.04 5.90
N SER A 156 -9.87 9.93 6.53
CA SER A 156 -9.36 11.17 7.11
C SER A 156 -8.97 11.08 8.58
N ASP A 157 -9.39 10.02 9.27
CA ASP A 157 -8.99 9.72 10.65
C ASP A 157 -9.01 8.21 10.86
N ILE A 158 -7.84 7.59 10.69
CA ILE A 158 -7.66 6.15 10.95
C ILE A 158 -7.57 5.83 12.44
N ILE A 159 -7.21 6.81 13.27
CA ILE A 159 -6.92 6.62 14.69
C ILE A 159 -8.22 6.56 15.50
N ASN A 160 -9.16 7.46 15.22
CA ASN A 160 -10.45 7.54 15.90
C ASN A 160 -11.60 7.06 15.00
N SER A 161 -11.31 6.23 14.00
CA SER A 161 -12.33 5.72 13.09
C SER A 161 -13.34 4.85 13.82
N ASN A 162 -14.63 5.03 13.54
CA ASN A 162 -15.69 4.12 13.98
C ASN A 162 -15.87 2.93 13.03
N ILE A 163 -15.15 2.93 11.90
CA ILE A 163 -15.28 1.95 10.80
C ILE A 163 -14.11 0.97 10.82
N TYR A 164 -12.91 1.45 11.15
CA TYR A 164 -11.68 0.66 11.15
C TYR A 164 -11.17 0.39 12.57
N VAL A 165 -10.61 -0.80 12.77
CA VAL A 165 -9.89 -1.18 13.99
C VAL A 165 -8.43 -1.38 13.63
N VAL A 166 -7.52 -0.70 14.33
CA VAL A 166 -6.07 -0.84 14.14
C VAL A 166 -5.52 -1.82 15.17
N GLU A 167 -5.04 -2.98 14.71
CA GLU A 167 -4.49 -4.04 15.57
C GLU A 167 -2.97 -4.17 15.40
N PRO A 168 -2.20 -4.39 16.48
CA PRO A 168 -0.77 -4.67 16.37
C PRO A 168 -0.52 -6.01 15.67
N TYR A 169 0.24 -6.00 14.58
CA TYR A 169 0.52 -7.20 13.78
C TYR A 169 1.91 -7.81 13.99
N HIS A 170 2.93 -6.97 14.22
CA HIS A 170 4.33 -7.41 14.32
C HIS A 170 4.91 -7.17 15.72
N TYR A 171 5.65 -8.15 16.23
CA TYR A 171 6.37 -8.05 17.51
C TYR A 171 7.86 -8.30 17.31
N LYS A 172 8.69 -7.44 17.94
CA LYS A 172 10.15 -7.63 17.98
C LYS A 172 10.58 -8.15 19.34
N VAL A 173 11.15 -9.35 19.37
CA VAL A 173 11.77 -9.91 20.59
C VAL A 173 13.22 -9.44 20.68
N ARG A 174 13.65 -9.05 21.88
CA ARG A 174 15.05 -8.68 22.18
C ARG A 174 15.56 -9.50 23.36
N ILE A 175 16.83 -9.88 23.30
CA ILE A 175 17.54 -10.43 24.47
C ILE A 175 17.61 -9.32 25.51
N LYS A 176 17.25 -9.63 26.76
CA LYS A 176 17.52 -8.73 27.88
C LYS A 176 19.03 -8.74 28.10
N GLU A 177 19.69 -7.59 27.96
CA GLU A 177 21.07 -7.44 28.46
C GLU A 177 21.09 -7.95 29.91
N ASP A 178 22.07 -8.81 30.21
CA ASP A 178 22.24 -9.64 31.43
C ASP A 178 21.78 -11.12 31.36
N SER A 179 21.40 -11.65 30.20
CA SER A 179 20.96 -13.07 30.10
C SER A 179 21.94 -14.04 29.41
N TRP A 180 23.24 -13.72 29.31
CA TRP A 180 24.33 -14.60 28.83
C TRP A 180 25.61 -14.35 29.61
#